data_AF-A0A0E9N0X0-F1
#
_entry.id   AF-A0A0E9N0X0-F1
#
_cell.length_a   1.000
_cell.length_b   1.000
_cell.length_c   1.000
_cell.angle_alpha   90.00
_cell.angle_beta   90.00
_cell.angle_gamma   90.00
#
_symmetry.space_group_name_H-M   'P 1'
#
loop_
_entity.id
_entity.type
_entity.pdbx_description
1 polymer ?
#
loop_
_entity_poly.entity_id
_entity_poly.type
_entity_poly.pdbx_seq_one_letter_code
_entity_poly.pdbx_strand_id
1 'polypeptide(L)'
;MARSKSILLKNLSGHIGKEIVIRTIRGKTFVSKYPDMSGVVPSEEQLKYKSKFSEAVAYAQSIINDPVKKAAYPVREGKSVYHSAIKDFMNKQEDAA
;
A
#
# COMPACT_ATOMS: atom_id res chain seq x y z
N MET A 1 -19.67 -2.00 -4.88
CA MET A 1 -19.12 -0.68 -5.27
C MET A 1 -19.90 -0.18 -6.46
N ALA A 2 -20.33 1.08 -6.48
CA ALA A 2 -21.13 1.66 -7.56
C ALA A 2 -20.33 2.77 -8.27
N ARG A 3 -20.50 2.87 -9.59
CA ARG A 3 -19.88 3.93 -10.39
C ARG A 3 -20.81 5.14 -10.43
N SER A 4 -20.31 6.31 -10.08
CA SER A 4 -21.08 7.56 -10.20
C SER A 4 -20.63 8.36 -11.43
N LYS A 5 -21.60 8.95 -12.13
CA LYS A 5 -21.38 9.91 -13.22
C LYS A 5 -21.67 11.36 -12.79
N SER A 6 -22.03 11.58 -11.53
CA SER A 6 -22.43 12.90 -11.05
C SER A 6 -21.26 13.89 -11.10
N ILE A 7 -21.51 15.08 -11.65
CA ILE A 7 -20.55 16.20 -11.65
C ILE A 7 -20.14 16.57 -10.23
N LEU A 8 -21.07 16.47 -9.26
CA LEU A 8 -20.85 16.86 -7.86
C LEU A 8 -19.78 15.99 -7.18
N LEU A 9 -19.64 14.74 -7.63
CA LEU A 9 -18.68 13.79 -7.08
C LEU A 9 -17.39 13.71 -7.90
N LYS A 10 -17.27 14.53 -8.95
CA LYS A 10 -16.09 14.61 -9.80
C LYS A 10 -14.98 15.32 -9.02
N ASN A 11 -13.78 14.74 -9.01
CA ASN A 11 -12.61 15.23 -8.27
C ASN A 11 -12.71 15.18 -6.74
N LEU A 12 -13.78 14.62 -6.16
CA LEU A 12 -13.84 14.34 -4.73
C LEU A 12 -13.16 13.00 -4.42
N SER A 13 -12.47 12.95 -3.27
CA SER A 13 -11.84 11.73 -2.74
C SER A 13 -11.88 11.74 -1.22
N GLY A 14 -12.02 10.56 -0.61
CA GLY A 14 -12.02 10.40 0.84
C GLY A 14 -13.29 9.72 1.35
N HIS A 15 -13.61 9.93 2.62
CA HIS A 15 -14.80 9.37 3.25
C HIS A 15 -15.78 10.46 3.69
N ILE A 16 -17.06 10.16 3.67
CA ILE A 16 -18.13 11.00 4.22
C ILE A 16 -18.76 10.22 5.37
N GLY A 17 -18.70 10.80 6.58
CA GLY A 17 -19.40 10.28 7.78
C GLY A 17 -18.99 8.87 8.23
N LYS A 18 -17.87 8.30 7.75
CA LYS A 18 -17.55 6.86 7.90
C LYS A 18 -18.67 5.94 7.40
N GLU A 19 -19.50 6.41 6.48
CA GLU A 19 -20.58 5.64 5.85
C GLU A 19 -20.26 5.36 4.39
N ILE A 20 -19.67 6.34 3.72
CA ILE A 20 -19.39 6.31 2.28
C ILE A 20 -17.92 6.65 2.03
N VAL A 21 -17.32 5.94 1.09
CA VAL A 21 -15.98 6.22 0.56
C VAL A 21 -16.10 6.55 -0.92
N ILE A 22 -15.54 7.70 -1.31
CA ILE A 22 -15.43 8.17 -2.68
C ILE A 22 -13.98 7.97 -3.12
N ARG A 23 -13.78 7.26 -4.22
CA ARG A 23 -12.45 7.04 -4.80
C ARG A 23 -12.47 7.22 -6.31
N THR A 24 -11.42 7.81 -6.86
CA THR A 24 -11.25 7.97 -8.30
C THR A 24 -10.24 6.95 -8.80
N ILE A 25 -10.68 6.02 -9.66
CA ILE A 25 -9.83 4.99 -10.24
C ILE A 25 -9.85 5.17 -11.75
N ARG A 26 -8.68 5.39 -12.36
CA ARG A 26 -8.52 5.57 -13.82
C ARG A 26 -9.50 6.63 -14.39
N GLY A 27 -9.61 7.77 -13.70
CA GLY A 27 -10.48 8.89 -14.10
C GLY A 27 -11.98 8.66 -13.89
N LYS A 28 -12.39 7.59 -13.19
CA LYS A 28 -13.79 7.26 -12.92
C LYS A 28 -14.07 7.35 -11.42
N THR A 29 -15.15 8.01 -11.05
CA THR A 29 -15.58 8.11 -9.64
C THR A 29 -16.36 6.87 -9.23
N PHE A 30 -15.93 6.26 -8.12
CA PHE A 30 -16.58 5.13 -7.48
C PHE A 30 -17.01 5.50 -6.07
N VAL A 31 -18.19 5.02 -5.69
CA VAL A 31 -18.78 5.18 -4.37
C VAL A 31 -18.96 3.79 -3.76
N SER A 32 -18.46 3.61 -2.54
CA SER A 32 -18.60 2.37 -1.78
C SER A 32 -19.02 2.66 -0.36
N LYS A 33 -19.66 1.69 0.30
CA LYS A 33 -19.82 1.71 1.76
C LYS A 33 -18.43 1.79 2.41
N TYR A 34 -18.35 2.47 3.55
CA TYR A 34 -17.15 2.45 4.39
C TYR A 34 -16.86 1.01 4.82
N PRO A 35 -15.60 0.54 4.68
CA PRO A 35 -15.25 -0.81 5.07
C PRO A 35 -15.36 -0.95 6.59
N ASP A 36 -16.16 -1.91 7.03
CA ASP A 36 -16.21 -2.31 8.43
C ASP A 36 -15.12 -3.36 8.68
N MET A 37 -14.14 -3.00 9.50
CA MET A 37 -13.00 -3.85 9.83
C MET A 37 -13.12 -4.48 11.24
N SER A 38 -14.20 -4.21 11.97
CA SER A 38 -14.34 -4.59 13.39
C SER A 38 -14.40 -6.10 13.61
N GLY A 39 -15.00 -6.85 12.69
CA GLY A 39 -15.09 -8.32 12.73
C GLY A 39 -13.97 -9.06 12.00
N VAL A 40 -12.97 -8.35 11.47
CA VAL A 40 -11.91 -8.98 10.66
C VAL A 40 -10.82 -9.52 11.57
N VAL A 41 -10.87 -10.82 11.85
CA VAL A 41 -9.83 -11.54 12.59
C VAL A 41 -8.79 -12.06 11.61
N PRO A 42 -7.52 -11.61 11.67
CA PRO A 42 -6.48 -12.11 10.79
C PRO A 42 -6.12 -13.57 11.12
N SER A 43 -5.82 -14.38 10.09
CA SER A 43 -5.24 -15.71 10.31
C SER A 43 -3.78 -15.62 10.79
N GLU A 44 -3.25 -16.70 11.37
CA GLU A 44 -1.85 -16.76 11.79
C GLU A 44 -0.88 -16.47 10.65
N GLU A 45 -1.16 -17.01 9.45
CA GLU A 45 -0.37 -16.71 8.25
C GLU A 45 -0.43 -15.22 7.90
N GLN A 46 -1.61 -14.61 7.93
CA GLN A 46 -1.76 -13.19 7.67
C GLN A 46 -0.98 -12.33 8.67
N LEU A 47 -0.94 -12.72 9.95
CA LEU A 47 -0.13 -12.03 10.96
C LEU A 47 1.37 -12.16 10.66
N LYS A 48 1.83 -13.36 10.29
CA LYS A 48 3.24 -13.59 9.89
C LYS A 48 3.62 -12.71 8.70
N TYR A 49 2.81 -12.69 7.64
CA TYR A 49 3.09 -11.85 6.47
C TYR A 49 3.04 -10.36 6.80
N LYS A 50 2.12 -9.91 7.67
CA LYS A 50 2.08 -8.51 8.14
C LYS A 50 3.35 -8.12 8.89
N SER A 51 3.84 -8.99 9.78
CA SER A 51 5.10 -8.76 10.51
C SER A 51 6.29 -8.68 9.54
N LYS A 52 6.43 -9.66 8.65
CA LYS A 52 7.49 -9.68 7.62
C LYS A 52 7.48 -8.41 6.76
N PHE A 53 6.29 -7.99 6.32
CA PHE A 53 6.16 -6.78 5.52
C PHE A 53 6.51 -5.51 6.32
N SER A 54 6.17 -5.46 7.61
CA SER A 54 6.56 -4.34 8.49
C SER A 54 8.09 -4.22 8.59
N GLU A 55 8.80 -5.34 8.71
CA GLU A 55 10.27 -5.37 8.71
C GLU A 55 10.84 -4.91 7.37
N ALA A 56 10.25 -5.36 6.25
CA ALA A 56 10.63 -4.93 4.91
C ALA A 56 10.49 -3.41 4.72
N VAL A 57 9.41 -2.83 5.25
CA VAL A 57 9.18 -1.38 5.21
C VAL A 57 10.22 -0.63 6.03
N ALA A 58 10.53 -1.10 7.25
CA ALA A 58 11.56 -0.49 8.09
C ALA A 58 12.94 -0.52 7.40
N TYR A 59 13.28 -1.65 6.76
CA TYR A 59 14.50 -1.78 5.97
C TYR A 59 14.53 -0.76 4.81
N ALA A 60 13.47 -0.69 4.01
CA ALA A 60 13.41 0.25 2.89
C ALA A 60 13.46 1.72 3.33
N GLN A 61 12.84 2.06 4.45
CA GLN A 61 12.94 3.40 5.04
C GLN A 61 14.37 3.72 5.49
N SER A 62 15.08 2.77 6.09
CA SER A 62 16.48 2.95 6.50
C SER A 62 17.41 3.29 5.33
N ILE A 63 17.14 2.73 4.13
CA ILE A 63 17.90 3.02 2.91
C ILE A 63 17.56 4.40 2.36
N ILE A 64 16.29 4.80 2.40
CA ILE A 64 15.85 6.09 1.82
C ILE A 64 16.27 7.27 2.69
N ASN A 65 16.29 7.07 4.01
CA ASN A 65 16.70 8.10 4.97
C ASN A 65 18.20 8.40 4.89
N ASP A 66 19.01 7.44 4.41
CA ASP A 66 20.44 7.63 4.18
C ASP A 66 20.70 8.00 2.70
N PRO A 67 21.08 9.26 2.40
CA PRO A 67 21.25 9.72 1.03
C PRO A 67 22.36 8.98 0.27
N VAL A 68 23.37 8.46 0.97
CA VAL A 68 24.47 7.71 0.36
C VAL A 68 23.99 6.33 -0.08
N LYS A 69 23.28 5.63 0.80
CA LYS A 69 22.71 4.31 0.50
C LYS A 69 21.65 4.38 -0.59
N LYS A 70 20.82 5.43 -0.57
CA LYS A 70 19.79 5.65 -1.58
C LYS A 70 20.38 5.82 -2.98
N ALA A 71 21.48 6.57 -3.13
CA ALA A 71 22.12 6.80 -4.41
C ALA A 71 22.83 5.54 -4.95
N ALA A 72 23.36 4.71 -4.06
CA ALA A 72 24.05 3.47 -4.41
C ALA A 72 23.11 2.28 -4.68
N TYR A 73 21.83 2.38 -4.33
CA TYR A 73 20.93 1.23 -4.39
C TYR A 73 20.46 0.93 -5.82
N PRO A 74 20.54 -0.34 -6.29
CA PRO A 74 20.09 -0.70 -7.63
C PRO A 74 18.57 -0.57 -7.75
N VAL A 75 18.13 0.26 -8.69
CA VAL A 75 16.71 0.49 -8.98
C VAL A 75 16.31 -0.30 -10.21
N ARG A 76 15.18 -1.02 -10.13
CA ARG A 76 14.60 -1.71 -11.29
C ARG A 76 13.82 -0.70 -12.12
N GLU A 77 13.80 -0.87 -13.44
CA GLU A 77 13.12 0.06 -14.35
C GLU A 77 11.66 0.34 -13.94
N GLY A 78 11.29 1.62 -13.90
CA GLY A 78 9.95 2.06 -13.54
C GLY A 78 9.55 1.90 -12.06
N LYS A 79 10.50 1.57 -11.16
CA LYS A 79 10.26 1.46 -9.72
C LYS A 79 11.09 2.49 -8.94
N SER A 80 10.71 2.73 -7.69
CA SER A 80 11.52 3.54 -6.77
C SER A 80 12.44 2.64 -5.93
N VAL A 81 13.51 3.23 -5.39
CA VAL A 81 14.42 2.57 -4.42
C VAL A 81 13.63 1.87 -3.30
N TYR A 82 12.56 2.51 -2.81
CA TYR A 82 11.66 1.94 -1.81
C TYR A 82 11.08 0.58 -2.22
N HIS A 83 10.50 0.52 -3.42
CA HIS A 83 9.84 -0.68 -3.91
C HIS A 83 10.84 -1.77 -4.26
N SER A 84 12.03 -1.41 -4.76
CA SER A 84 13.14 -2.36 -4.94
C SER A 84 13.55 -2.98 -3.60
N ALA A 85 13.83 -2.15 -2.60
CA ALA A 85 14.33 -2.60 -1.29
C ALA A 85 13.34 -3.49 -0.54
N ILE A 86 12.04 -3.18 -0.59
CA ILE A 86 11.00 -4.06 -0.03
C ILE A 86 11.04 -5.43 -0.71
N LYS A 87 11.11 -5.45 -2.05
CA LYS A 87 11.12 -6.70 -2.81
C LYS A 87 12.36 -7.55 -2.50
N ASP A 88 13.53 -6.92 -2.43
CA ASP A 88 14.77 -7.61 -2.15
C ASP A 88 14.78 -8.19 -0.72
N PHE A 89 14.22 -7.47 0.25
CA PHE A 89 14.04 -7.99 1.62
C PHE A 89 13.06 -9.16 1.68
N MET A 90 11.90 -9.03 1.02
CA MET A 90 10.88 -10.08 1.02
C MET A 90 11.39 -11.37 0.36
N ASN A 91 12.08 -11.26 -0.78
CA ASN A 91 12.68 -12.42 -1.46
C ASN A 91 13.74 -13.11 -0.58
N LYS A 92 14.63 -12.32 0.06
CA LYS A 92 15.69 -12.87 0.91
C LYS A 92 15.16 -13.64 2.13
N GLN A 93 13.99 -13.26 2.64
CA GLN A 93 13.31 -13.95 3.75
C GLN A 93 12.56 -15.21 3.30
N GLU A 94 12.18 -15.30 2.02
CA GLU A 94 11.60 -16.51 1.44
C GLU A 94 12.68 -17.57 1.18
N ASP A 95 13.89 -17.17 0.76
CA ASP A 95 15.01 -18.09 0.54
C ASP A 95 15.63 -18.65 1.84
N ALA A 96 15.33 -18.02 2.99
CA ALA A 96 15.84 -18.39 4.31
C ALA A 96 14.87 -19.27 5.12
N ALA A 97 13.67 -19.53 4.60
CA ALA A 97 12.60 -20.30 5.24
C ALA A 97 12.40 -21.65 4.55
#